data_AF-A0A0A1SUJ2-F1
#
_entry.id   AF-A0A0A1SUJ2-F1
#
_cell.length_a   1.000
_cell.length_b   1.000
_cell.length_c   1.000
_cell.angle_alpha   90.00
_cell.angle_beta   90.00
_cell.angle_gamma   90.00
#
_symmetry.space_group_name_H-M   'P 1'
#
loop_
_entity.id
_entity.type
_entity.pdbx_description
1 polymer ?
#
loop_
_entity_poly.entity_id
_entity_poly.type
_entity_poly.pdbx_seq_one_letter_code
_entity_poly.pdbx_strand_id
1 'polypeptide(L)'
;MTAPPKYTKVASEDPSEQESGIPIRSSSPSDVRAYIVHLLVNQHGVTSEAAHAVANKWTLGRGFDFLEASSKDFKEIFGTDLGRHIYRSTAHDEWLRWNNEDVQTGFRYLLLIAGFFAGLNFLSAASSSSGLDALRSLAWIPTILAVPYLFHMSNCPVHSRGRYKAGIYLMLLAVFLWIVYALQLPKRG
;
A
#
# COMPACT_ATOMS: atom_id res chain seq x y z
N MET A 1 21.37 9.75 -49.33
CA MET A 1 20.71 8.67 -48.58
C MET A 1 20.91 8.93 -47.11
N THR A 2 19.80 9.03 -46.39
CA THR A 2 19.62 9.73 -45.11
C THR A 2 20.29 9.01 -43.95
N ALA A 3 21.03 9.75 -43.12
CA ALA A 3 21.66 9.23 -41.90
C ALA A 3 20.59 8.75 -40.90
N PRO A 4 20.81 7.62 -40.19
CA PRO A 4 19.91 7.17 -39.14
C PRO A 4 19.93 8.13 -37.94
N PRO A 5 18.79 8.37 -37.27
CA PRO A 5 18.69 9.34 -36.20
C PRO A 5 19.50 8.92 -34.97
N LYS A 6 20.26 9.87 -34.41
CA LYS A 6 20.87 9.80 -33.08
C LYS A 6 19.75 9.66 -32.04
N TYR A 7 19.61 8.48 -31.46
CA TYR A 7 18.79 8.28 -30.27
C TYR A 7 19.67 8.45 -29.03
N THR A 8 19.91 9.70 -28.64
CA THR A 8 20.56 9.99 -27.36
C THR A 8 19.49 10.01 -26.27
N LYS A 9 19.19 8.84 -25.70
CA LYS A 9 18.48 8.78 -24.41
C LYS A 9 19.52 8.95 -23.31
N VAL A 10 19.81 10.20 -22.96
CA VAL A 10 20.57 10.53 -21.75
C VAL A 10 19.62 10.34 -20.57
N ALA A 11 19.78 9.21 -19.88
CA ALA A 11 19.35 9.02 -18.50
C ALA A 11 20.40 8.11 -17.85
N SER A 12 21.57 8.70 -17.60
CA SER A 12 22.56 8.16 -16.67
C SER A 12 22.14 8.57 -15.27
N GLU A 13 21.28 7.77 -14.66
CA GLU A 13 21.24 7.62 -13.20
C GLU A 13 22.13 6.43 -12.84
N ASP A 14 22.92 6.63 -11.80
CA ASP A 14 23.95 5.74 -11.26
C ASP A 14 23.52 4.25 -11.19
N PRO A 15 24.30 3.27 -11.72
CA PRO A 15 23.92 1.85 -11.71
C PRO A 15 24.06 1.15 -10.35
N SER A 16 24.45 1.85 -9.28
CA SER A 16 24.95 1.20 -8.06
C SER A 16 23.99 1.15 -6.86
N GLU A 17 22.76 1.65 -6.98
CA GLU A 17 21.71 1.44 -5.96
C GLU A 17 20.36 1.13 -6.60
N GLN A 18 20.31 0.12 -7.49
CA GLN A 18 19.05 -0.58 -7.75
C GLN A 18 18.79 -1.50 -6.56
N GLU A 19 18.37 -0.91 -5.44
CA GLU A 19 17.65 -1.62 -4.38
C GLU A 19 16.44 -2.24 -5.09
N SER A 20 16.53 -3.51 -5.49
CA SER A 20 15.57 -4.09 -6.42
C SER A 20 14.28 -4.44 -5.67
N GLY A 21 13.55 -3.39 -5.31
CA GLY A 21 12.18 -3.49 -4.89
C GLY A 21 11.34 -4.15 -5.96
N ILE A 22 10.21 -4.68 -5.54
CA ILE A 22 9.22 -5.26 -6.45
C ILE A 22 8.90 -4.26 -7.60
N PRO A 23 8.80 -4.72 -8.86
CA PRO A 23 8.51 -3.86 -10.00
C PRO A 23 7.26 -3.02 -9.80
N ILE A 24 7.26 -1.80 -10.33
CA ILE A 24 6.07 -0.96 -10.43
C ILE A 24 5.36 -1.24 -11.75
N ARG A 25 4.09 -0.83 -11.89
CA ARG A 25 3.31 -1.09 -13.11
C ARG A 25 3.97 -0.56 -14.39
N SER A 26 4.72 0.54 -14.30
CA SER A 26 5.45 1.15 -15.42
C SER A 26 6.85 0.55 -15.66
N SER A 27 7.30 -0.40 -14.85
CA SER A 27 8.61 -1.04 -15.00
C SER A 27 8.76 -1.71 -16.35
N SER A 28 9.96 -1.57 -16.93
CA SER A 28 10.31 -2.20 -18.19
C SER A 28 10.53 -3.71 -18.02
N PRO A 29 10.51 -4.50 -19.11
CA PRO A 29 10.82 -5.92 -19.02
C PRO A 29 12.21 -6.22 -18.46
N SER A 30 13.21 -5.34 -18.68
CA SER A 30 14.54 -5.48 -18.07
C SER A 30 14.51 -5.33 -16.56
N ASP A 31 13.71 -4.41 -16.02
CA ASP A 31 13.57 -4.20 -14.58
C ASP A 31 12.91 -5.41 -13.92
N VAL A 32 11.89 -5.99 -14.57
CA VAL A 32 11.25 -7.23 -14.10
C VAL A 32 12.25 -8.38 -14.07
N ARG A 33 13.08 -8.52 -15.11
CA ARG A 33 14.13 -9.55 -15.14
C ARG A 33 15.16 -9.33 -14.04
N ALA A 34 15.60 -8.11 -13.81
CA ALA A 34 16.53 -7.78 -12.73
C ALA A 34 15.94 -8.15 -11.36
N TYR A 35 14.66 -7.85 -11.13
CA TYR A 35 13.95 -8.27 -9.92
C TYR A 35 13.91 -9.80 -9.76
N ILE A 36 13.56 -10.55 -10.81
CA ILE A 36 13.54 -12.02 -10.77
C ILE A 36 14.94 -12.56 -10.43
N VAL A 37 16.00 -12.00 -11.03
CA VAL A 37 17.39 -12.39 -10.73
C VAL A 37 17.69 -12.17 -9.25
N HIS A 38 17.44 -10.96 -8.76
CA HIS A 38 17.68 -10.62 -7.35
C HIS A 38 16.90 -11.53 -6.40
N LEU A 39 15.63 -11.77 -6.68
CA LEU A 39 14.76 -12.66 -5.89
C LEU A 39 15.34 -14.07 -5.83
N LEU A 40 15.77 -14.63 -6.96
CA LEU A 40 16.33 -15.99 -7.02
C LEU A 40 17.69 -16.11 -6.34
N VAL A 41 18.56 -15.11 -6.52
CA VAL A 41 19.89 -15.10 -5.89
C VAL A 41 19.76 -14.92 -4.38
N ASN A 42 19.02 -13.90 -3.93
CA ASN A 42 19.02 -13.50 -2.53
C ASN A 42 18.07 -14.32 -1.66
N GLN A 43 16.90 -14.72 -2.18
CA GLN A 43 15.94 -15.49 -1.37
C GLN A 43 16.10 -17.00 -1.53
N HIS A 44 16.64 -17.46 -2.67
CA HIS A 44 16.69 -18.88 -3.00
C HIS A 44 18.11 -19.44 -3.21
N GLY A 45 19.16 -18.60 -3.11
CA GLY A 45 20.56 -19.03 -3.22
C GLY A 45 20.90 -19.60 -4.61
N VAL A 46 20.15 -19.21 -5.64
CA VAL A 46 20.42 -19.63 -7.02
C VAL A 46 21.65 -18.90 -7.54
N THR A 47 22.49 -19.57 -8.34
CA THR A 47 23.65 -18.91 -8.96
C THR A 47 23.18 -17.80 -9.90
N SER A 48 23.97 -16.72 -10.01
CA SER A 48 23.62 -15.56 -10.84
C SER A 48 23.31 -15.98 -12.29
N GLU A 49 24.11 -16.86 -12.86
CA GLU A 49 23.95 -17.34 -14.23
C GLU A 49 22.64 -18.11 -14.43
N ALA A 50 22.28 -18.98 -13.48
CA ALA A 50 21.03 -19.73 -13.52
C ALA A 50 19.82 -18.82 -13.31
N ALA A 51 19.93 -17.83 -12.41
CA ALA A 51 18.90 -16.84 -12.17
C ALA A 51 18.63 -15.99 -13.44
N HIS A 52 19.69 -15.55 -14.14
CA HIS A 52 19.57 -14.85 -15.42
C HIS A 52 18.90 -15.70 -16.50
N ALA A 53 19.25 -16.98 -16.60
CA ALA A 53 18.62 -17.91 -17.56
C ALA A 53 17.11 -18.07 -17.28
N VAL A 54 16.71 -18.12 -16.01
CA VAL A 54 15.29 -18.16 -15.62
C VAL A 54 14.59 -16.84 -15.92
N ALA A 55 15.19 -15.72 -15.52
CA ALA A 55 14.62 -14.39 -15.73
C ALA A 55 14.40 -14.10 -17.23
N ASN A 56 15.29 -14.56 -18.10
CA ASN A 56 15.17 -14.40 -19.55
C ASN A 56 13.95 -15.11 -20.16
N LYS A 57 13.28 -16.02 -19.44
CA LYS A 57 11.99 -16.57 -19.86
C LYS A 57 10.87 -15.52 -19.85
N TRP A 58 11.03 -14.45 -19.08
CA TRP A 58 10.15 -13.29 -19.10
C TRP A 58 10.58 -12.31 -20.20
N THR A 59 10.01 -12.46 -21.40
CA THR A 59 10.51 -11.79 -22.62
C THR A 59 9.96 -10.37 -22.80
N LEU A 60 8.64 -10.25 -22.96
CA LEU A 60 7.96 -9.01 -23.37
C LEU A 60 7.10 -8.36 -22.28
N GLY A 61 6.77 -9.09 -21.21
CA GLY A 61 5.89 -8.59 -20.16
C GLY A 61 6.51 -7.40 -19.42
N ARG A 62 5.74 -6.35 -19.21
CA ARG A 62 6.10 -5.20 -18.38
C ARG A 62 5.79 -5.48 -16.91
N GLY A 63 6.13 -4.55 -16.03
CA GLY A 63 5.79 -4.65 -14.61
C GLY A 63 4.29 -4.85 -14.37
N PHE A 64 3.43 -4.17 -15.14
CA PHE A 64 1.98 -4.39 -15.12
C PHE A 64 1.61 -5.86 -15.37
N ASP A 65 2.11 -6.45 -16.45
CA ASP A 65 1.82 -7.84 -16.82
C ASP A 65 2.35 -8.83 -15.77
N PHE A 66 3.49 -8.51 -15.16
CA PHE A 66 4.12 -9.33 -14.14
C PHE A 66 3.31 -9.36 -12.83
N LEU A 67 2.78 -8.20 -12.41
CA LEU A 67 1.97 -8.07 -11.20
C LEU A 67 0.55 -8.63 -11.38
N GLU A 68 -0.01 -8.56 -12.58
CA GLU A 68 -1.35 -9.12 -12.86
C GLU A 68 -1.33 -10.60 -13.25
N ALA A 69 -0.15 -11.16 -13.55
CA ALA A 69 0.00 -12.57 -13.89
C ALA A 69 -0.47 -13.49 -12.75
N SER A 70 -1.25 -14.49 -13.13
CA SER A 70 -1.76 -15.49 -12.20
C SER A 70 -0.69 -16.51 -11.82
N SER A 71 -0.91 -17.25 -10.73
CA SER A 71 -0.04 -18.38 -10.37
C SER A 71 0.09 -19.42 -11.50
N LYS A 72 -0.90 -19.53 -12.39
CA LYS A 72 -0.84 -20.43 -13.55
C LYS A 72 0.18 -19.91 -14.57
N ASP A 73 0.17 -18.62 -14.88
CA ASP A 73 1.05 -18.00 -15.87
C ASP A 73 2.51 -18.11 -15.44
N PHE A 74 2.80 -17.88 -14.15
CA PHE A 74 4.14 -18.10 -13.60
C PHE A 74 4.61 -19.56 -13.76
N LYS A 75 3.73 -20.53 -13.53
CA LYS A 75 4.07 -21.95 -13.69
C LYS A 75 4.31 -22.33 -15.15
N GLU A 76 3.55 -21.75 -16.06
CA GLU A 76 3.69 -21.97 -17.50
C GLU A 76 5.03 -21.42 -18.02
N ILE A 77 5.41 -20.22 -17.57
CA ILE A 77 6.63 -19.54 -18.02
C ILE A 77 7.87 -20.13 -17.34
N PHE A 78 7.86 -20.29 -16.02
CA PHE A 78 9.07 -20.64 -15.26
C PHE A 78 9.15 -22.12 -14.89
N GLY A 79 8.05 -22.86 -15.01
CA GLY A 79 7.89 -24.25 -14.55
C GLY A 79 7.09 -24.36 -13.25
N THR A 80 6.52 -25.54 -12.99
CA THR A 80 5.56 -25.77 -11.89
C THR A 80 6.09 -25.39 -10.51
N ASP A 81 7.33 -25.76 -10.19
CA ASP A 81 7.92 -25.52 -8.87
C ASP A 81 8.44 -24.10 -8.78
N LEU A 82 9.30 -23.70 -9.70
CA LEU A 82 9.93 -22.38 -9.69
C LEU A 82 8.92 -21.25 -9.83
N GLY A 83 7.96 -21.38 -10.74
CA GLY A 83 6.89 -20.40 -10.94
C GLY A 83 6.02 -20.22 -9.69
N ARG A 84 5.79 -21.30 -8.92
CA ARG A 84 5.06 -21.20 -7.64
C ARG A 84 5.84 -20.38 -6.61
N HIS A 85 7.15 -20.57 -6.52
CA HIS A 85 8.00 -19.82 -5.59
C HIS A 85 8.09 -18.35 -5.97
N ILE A 86 8.38 -18.04 -7.24
CA ILE A 86 8.43 -16.66 -7.72
C ILE A 86 7.09 -15.95 -7.47
N TYR A 87 5.96 -16.57 -7.85
CA TYR A 87 4.64 -15.97 -7.62
C TYR A 87 4.38 -15.65 -6.13
N ARG A 88 4.74 -16.55 -5.21
CA ARG A 88 4.54 -16.34 -3.77
C ARG A 88 5.42 -15.22 -3.23
N SER A 89 6.70 -15.19 -3.62
CA SER A 89 7.62 -14.14 -3.23
C SER A 89 7.19 -12.79 -3.79
N THR A 90 6.81 -12.70 -5.07
CA THR A 90 6.25 -11.47 -5.66
C THR A 90 5.00 -11.00 -4.93
N ALA A 91 4.04 -11.89 -4.64
CA ALA A 91 2.83 -11.52 -3.91
C ALA A 91 3.13 -11.07 -2.47
N HIS A 92 4.15 -11.65 -1.83
CA HIS A 92 4.58 -11.25 -0.50
C HIS A 92 5.24 -9.86 -0.52
N ASP A 93 6.14 -9.61 -1.46
CA ASP A 93 6.80 -8.31 -1.62
C ASP A 93 5.80 -7.21 -1.99
N GLU A 94 4.79 -7.54 -2.82
CA GLU A 94 3.70 -6.63 -3.13
C GLU A 94 2.92 -6.28 -1.87
N TRP A 95 2.55 -7.30 -1.08
CA TRP A 95 1.84 -7.09 0.18
C TRP A 95 2.66 -6.23 1.16
N LEU A 96 3.98 -6.44 1.25
CA LEU A 96 4.86 -5.64 2.09
C LEU A 96 4.92 -4.18 1.62
N ARG A 97 5.05 -3.94 0.31
CA ARG A 97 5.03 -2.59 -0.27
C ARG A 97 3.74 -1.87 0.10
N TRP A 98 2.60 -2.52 -0.13
CA TRP A 98 1.29 -1.96 0.21
C TRP A 98 1.16 -1.66 1.70
N ASN A 99 1.55 -2.61 2.57
CA ASN A 99 1.42 -2.39 4.01
C ASN A 99 2.30 -1.23 4.50
N ASN A 100 3.49 -1.04 3.93
CA ASN A 100 4.37 0.06 4.32
C ASN A 100 3.88 1.42 3.78
N GLU A 101 3.43 1.49 2.52
CA GLU A 101 2.88 2.71 1.92
C GLU A 101 1.57 3.15 2.60
N ASP A 102 0.68 2.20 2.91
CA ASP A 102 -0.61 2.49 3.54
C ASP A 102 -0.46 2.87 5.02
N VAL A 103 0.45 2.24 5.79
CA VAL A 103 0.69 2.63 7.19
C VAL A 103 1.20 4.07 7.27
N GLN A 104 2.16 4.43 6.42
CA GLN A 104 2.69 5.80 6.41
C GLN A 104 1.63 6.81 5.99
N THR A 105 0.84 6.48 4.98
CA THR A 105 -0.25 7.34 4.49
C THR A 105 -1.35 7.50 5.52
N GLY A 106 -1.81 6.40 6.13
CA GLY A 106 -2.81 6.40 7.19
C GLY A 106 -2.36 7.19 8.43
N PHE A 107 -1.09 7.07 8.81
CA PHE A 107 -0.52 7.85 9.91
C PHE A 107 -0.48 9.36 9.60
N ARG A 108 -0.16 9.76 8.36
CA ARG A 108 -0.22 11.17 7.94
C ARG A 108 -1.63 11.74 8.04
N TYR A 109 -2.64 11.00 7.59
CA TYR A 109 -4.04 11.42 7.73
C TYR A 109 -4.48 11.50 9.20
N LEU A 110 -4.05 10.56 10.05
CA LEU A 110 -4.30 10.61 11.49
C LEU A 110 -3.81 11.93 12.10
N LEU A 111 -2.57 12.31 11.80
CA LEU A 111 -1.98 13.55 12.32
C LEU A 111 -2.71 14.80 11.83
N LEU A 112 -3.14 14.85 10.57
CA LEU A 112 -3.92 15.97 10.02
C LEU A 112 -5.29 16.09 10.69
N ILE A 113 -5.99 14.97 10.88
CA ILE A 113 -7.28 14.94 11.56
C ILE A 113 -7.10 15.38 13.02
N ALA A 114 -6.14 14.81 13.74
CA ALA A 114 -5.84 15.18 15.13
C ALA A 114 -5.52 16.68 15.27
N GLY A 115 -4.70 17.23 14.37
CA GLY A 115 -4.36 18.65 14.33
C GLY A 115 -5.56 19.54 14.05
N PHE A 116 -6.43 19.17 13.10
CA PHE A 116 -7.64 19.91 12.77
C PHE A 116 -8.58 20.02 13.98
N PHE A 117 -8.84 18.92 14.66
CA PHE A 117 -9.69 18.94 15.85
C PHE A 117 -9.02 19.67 17.01
N ALA A 118 -7.71 19.49 17.24
CA ALA A 118 -7.00 20.28 18.24
C ALA A 118 -7.13 21.79 17.97
N GLY A 119 -7.03 22.22 16.71
CA GLY A 119 -7.24 23.60 16.28
C GLY A 119 -8.67 24.11 16.51
N LEU A 120 -9.69 23.31 16.19
CA LEU A 120 -11.09 23.67 16.47
C LEU A 120 -11.34 23.85 17.98
N ASN A 121 -10.73 23.02 18.81
CA ASN A 121 -10.89 23.12 20.25
C ASN A 121 -10.14 24.31 20.83
N PHE A 122 -8.95 24.61 20.31
CA PHE A 122 -8.22 25.82 20.66
C PHE A 122 -9.02 27.08 20.27
N LEU A 123 -9.61 27.11 19.08
CA LEU A 123 -10.43 28.24 18.63
C LEU A 123 -11.70 28.39 19.49
N SER A 124 -12.36 27.28 19.82
CA SER A 124 -13.53 27.27 20.71
C SER A 124 -13.16 27.76 22.11
N ALA A 125 -12.05 27.29 22.67
CA ALA A 125 -11.57 27.72 23.99
C ALA A 125 -11.15 29.20 23.99
N ALA A 126 -10.54 29.70 22.92
CA ALA A 126 -10.20 31.12 22.78
C ALA A 126 -11.44 32.03 22.70
N SER A 127 -12.57 31.49 22.23
CA SER A 127 -13.84 32.22 22.14
C SER A 127 -14.73 32.13 23.39
N SER A 128 -14.48 31.15 24.28
CA SER A 128 -15.28 30.90 25.47
C SER A 128 -14.66 31.55 26.71
N SER A 129 -15.44 32.35 27.44
CA SER A 129 -15.03 32.97 28.70
C SER A 129 -15.19 32.07 29.94
N SER A 130 -15.63 30.82 29.77
CA SER A 130 -16.02 29.92 30.88
C SER A 130 -15.38 28.54 30.80
N GLY A 131 -14.50 28.23 31.76
CA GLY A 131 -13.67 27.01 31.80
C GLY A 131 -14.38 25.65 31.90
N LEU A 132 -15.71 25.60 31.99
CA LEU A 132 -16.49 24.34 32.02
C LEU A 132 -16.77 23.75 30.63
N ASP A 133 -16.65 24.53 29.55
CA ASP A 133 -16.86 24.03 28.18
C ASP A 133 -15.71 23.17 27.66
N ALA A 134 -14.51 23.35 28.21
CA ALA A 134 -13.30 22.60 27.84
C ALA A 134 -13.40 21.09 28.12
N LEU A 135 -14.20 20.66 29.10
CA LEU A 135 -14.37 19.23 29.42
C LEU A 135 -15.37 18.52 28.49
N ARG A 136 -16.37 19.24 27.94
CA ARG A 136 -17.26 18.69 26.89
C ARG A 136 -16.53 18.50 25.56
N SER A 137 -15.47 19.28 25.36
CA SER A 137 -14.59 19.23 24.21
C SER A 137 -13.65 18.01 24.20
N LEU A 138 -13.73 17.07 25.15
CA LEU A 138 -12.96 15.81 25.11
C LEU A 138 -13.77 14.61 24.58
N ALA A 139 -15.09 14.76 24.39
CA ALA A 139 -15.99 13.67 24.00
C ALA A 139 -15.79 13.15 22.55
N TRP A 140 -15.08 13.88 21.68
CA TRP A 140 -14.79 13.48 20.29
C TRP A 140 -13.42 12.79 20.10
N ILE A 141 -12.63 12.63 21.17
CA ILE A 141 -11.35 11.89 21.12
C ILE A 141 -11.51 10.45 20.58
N PRO A 142 -12.57 9.68 20.94
CA PRO A 142 -12.75 8.33 20.42
C PRO A 142 -12.96 8.28 18.90
N THR A 143 -13.58 9.31 18.31
CA THR A 143 -13.82 9.40 16.86
C THR A 143 -12.54 9.63 16.05
N ILE A 144 -11.52 10.32 16.59
CA ILE A 144 -10.26 10.55 15.88
C ILE A 144 -9.40 9.31 15.77
N LEU A 145 -9.43 8.44 16.78
CA LEU A 145 -8.64 7.21 16.77
C LEU A 145 -9.26 6.13 15.87
N ALA A 146 -10.56 6.19 15.58
CA ALA A 146 -11.24 5.21 14.74
C ALA A 146 -11.00 5.40 13.23
N VAL A 147 -10.94 6.65 12.73
CA VAL A 147 -10.85 6.97 11.29
C VAL A 147 -9.58 6.45 10.58
N PRO A 148 -8.38 6.52 11.19
CA PRO A 148 -7.14 6.05 10.55
C PRO A 148 -7.08 4.53 10.41
N TYR A 149 -7.65 3.79 11.36
CA TYR A 149 -7.76 2.33 11.31
C TYR A 149 -8.70 1.87 10.17
N LEU A 150 -9.64 2.74 9.78
CA LEU A 150 -10.62 2.51 8.71
C LEU A 150 -10.03 2.72 7.31
N PHE A 151 -9.09 3.66 7.12
CA PHE A 151 -8.48 3.94 5.80
C PHE A 151 -7.49 2.84 5.36
N HIS A 152 -6.77 2.25 6.32
CA HIS A 152 -5.78 1.17 6.10
C HIS A 152 -6.41 -0.12 5.52
N MET A 153 -7.71 -0.35 5.74
CA MET A 153 -8.39 -1.58 5.30
C MET A 153 -9.05 -1.46 3.92
N SER A 154 -9.30 -0.25 3.42
CA SER A 154 -10.07 -0.01 2.19
C SER A 154 -9.26 -0.01 0.89
N ASN A 155 -7.94 0.21 0.96
CA ASN A 155 -7.09 0.34 -0.23
C ASN A 155 -6.33 -0.93 -0.63
N CYS A 156 -6.43 -2.03 0.13
CA CYS A 156 -5.73 -3.27 -0.24
C CYS A 156 -6.16 -3.80 -1.63
N PRO A 157 -5.22 -4.22 -2.49
CA PRO A 157 -5.52 -4.84 -3.76
C PRO A 157 -6.38 -6.10 -3.59
N VAL A 158 -7.54 -6.05 -4.23
CA VAL A 158 -8.54 -7.02 -4.72
C VAL A 158 -8.31 -8.54 -4.59
N HIS A 159 -7.13 -9.07 -4.25
CA HIS A 159 -6.90 -10.52 -4.23
C HIS A 159 -7.36 -11.25 -2.94
N SER A 160 -7.77 -10.54 -1.88
CA SER A 160 -8.36 -11.17 -0.68
C SER A 160 -9.85 -10.83 -0.52
N ARG A 161 -10.71 -11.54 -1.26
CA ARG A 161 -12.16 -11.27 -1.33
C ARG A 161 -12.94 -11.40 0.01
N GLY A 162 -12.30 -11.81 1.10
CA GLY A 162 -12.97 -12.07 2.38
C GLY A 162 -12.84 -10.96 3.43
N ARG A 163 -11.79 -10.13 3.38
CA ARG A 163 -11.39 -9.31 4.55
C ARG A 163 -11.91 -7.88 4.54
N TYR A 164 -12.26 -7.33 3.37
CA TYR A 164 -12.85 -5.99 3.24
C TYR A 164 -14.25 -5.87 3.88
N LYS A 165 -15.01 -6.98 3.93
CA LYS A 165 -16.35 -6.98 4.54
C LYS A 165 -16.29 -6.72 6.05
N ALA A 166 -15.31 -7.32 6.74
CA ALA A 166 -15.18 -7.19 8.19
C ALA A 166 -14.89 -5.74 8.64
N GLY A 167 -14.04 -5.02 7.90
CA GLY A 167 -13.76 -3.60 8.17
C GLY A 167 -14.99 -2.72 8.02
N ILE A 168 -15.79 -2.92 6.96
CA ILE A 168 -17.05 -2.18 6.75
C ILE A 168 -18.07 -2.47 7.86
N TYR A 169 -18.20 -3.73 8.31
CA TYR A 169 -19.12 -4.08 9.41
C TYR A 169 -18.71 -3.45 10.75
N LEU A 170 -17.41 -3.40 11.05
CA LEU A 170 -16.90 -2.71 12.24
C LEU A 170 -17.14 -1.19 12.17
N MET A 171 -17.04 -0.60 10.97
CA MET A 171 -17.35 0.82 10.75
C MET A 171 -18.83 1.13 11.02
N LEU A 172 -19.73 0.36 10.40
CA LEU A 172 -21.16 0.52 10.59
C LEU A 172 -21.54 0.32 12.06
N LEU A 173 -20.90 -0.61 12.75
CA LEU A 173 -21.10 -0.83 14.19
C LEU A 173 -20.62 0.37 15.02
N ALA A 174 -19.42 0.92 14.78
CA ALA A 174 -18.92 2.06 15.55
C ALA A 174 -19.77 3.32 15.35
N VAL A 175 -20.18 3.59 14.10
CA VAL A 175 -21.10 4.69 13.78
C VAL A 175 -22.47 4.46 14.42
N PHE A 176 -23.00 3.25 14.36
CA PHE A 176 -24.26 2.89 15.01
C PHE A 176 -24.21 3.10 16.52
N LEU A 177 -23.14 2.64 17.19
CA LEU A 177 -22.96 2.83 18.63
C LEU A 177 -22.84 4.31 19.00
N TRP A 178 -22.17 5.11 18.18
CA TRP A 178 -22.10 6.56 18.38
C TRP A 178 -23.48 7.24 18.24
N ILE A 179 -24.26 6.87 17.22
CA ILE A 179 -25.62 7.39 17.04
C ILE A 179 -26.52 7.01 18.23
N VAL A 180 -26.48 5.76 18.67
CA VAL A 180 -27.23 5.28 19.84
C VAL A 180 -26.85 6.08 21.09
N TYR A 181 -25.55 6.29 21.31
CA TYR A 181 -25.06 7.10 22.42
C TYR A 181 -25.54 8.55 22.35
N ALA A 182 -25.49 9.17 21.18
CA ALA A 182 -25.95 10.54 20.97
C ALA A 182 -27.46 10.71 21.21
N LEU A 183 -28.27 9.71 20.85
CA LEU A 183 -29.73 9.72 21.05
C LEU A 183 -30.14 9.50 22.51
N GLN A 184 -29.30 8.90 23.34
CA GLN A 184 -29.57 8.68 24.77
C GLN A 184 -29.28 9.91 25.63
N LEU A 185 -28.65 10.96 25.09
CA LEU A 185 -28.38 12.17 25.84
C LEU A 185 -29.72 12.88 26.15
N PRO A 186 -30.02 13.15 27.44
CA PRO A 186 -31.27 13.79 27.82
C PRO A 186 -31.34 15.17 27.18
N LYS A 187 -32.39 15.38 26.37
CA LYS A 187 -32.75 16.71 25.87
C LYS A 187 -33.11 17.55 27.08
N ARG A 188 -32.17 18.35 27.58
CA ARG A 188 -32.46 19.37 28.59
C ARG A 188 -33.32 20.43 27.91
N GLY A 189 -34.58 20.49 28.33
CA GLY A 189 -35.49 21.61 28.05
C GLY A 189 -35.12 22.85 28.84
#